data_AF-A0A5A7RT34-F1
#
_entry.id   AF-A0A5A7RT34-F1
#
_cell.length_a   1.000
_cell.length_b   1.000
_cell.length_c   1.000
_cell.angle_alpha   90.00
_cell.angle_beta   90.00
_cell.angle_gamma   90.00
#
_symmetry.space_group_name_H-M   'P 1'
#
loop_
_entity.id
_entity.type
_entity.pdbx_description
1 polymer ?
#
loop_
_entity_poly.entity_id
_entity_poly.type
_entity_poly.pdbx_seq_one_letter_code
_entity_poly.pdbx_strand_id
1 'polypeptide(L)'
;MKNVYVASLEAGEGKTVAALAISLNKRAGYIKPIGDNPAYVKKKIVDYDALLFSKLFDLPEEKLSLGMHYSKITHNYKDTLKELKSRYGEIAEGKDIFIFEGGESIWKGASLGIDMNSICNEFNATPVFVLSGDEDEIKDKIKFIASLNASIIFNRVKNYEELKEYAEENGASVMGHIPDIKKLRLTKISYIVKKLNGKVIAGTEGIEKYFDGIFIAALSASQIKRHPDFKKRNKLIITGGDRSDAIAACIEENTSAIILTNNIIPSSNILAKADKAGIPLISVRPDTYTIASRVEKLPRPIMADEEEKIEEIRKMAKVKI
;
A
#
# COMPACT_ATOMS: atom_id res chain seq x y z
N MET A 1 -19.48 -17.89 -10.13
CA MET A 1 -18.40 -17.05 -9.58
C MET A 1 -18.08 -15.94 -10.57
N LYS A 2 -17.91 -14.71 -10.12
CA LYS A 2 -17.51 -13.58 -10.98
C LYS A 2 -16.00 -13.35 -10.89
N ASN A 3 -15.33 -13.15 -12.02
CA ASN A 3 -13.91 -12.84 -12.04
C ASN A 3 -13.73 -11.36 -12.34
N VAL A 4 -12.85 -10.69 -11.59
CA VAL A 4 -12.52 -9.28 -11.79
C VAL A 4 -11.02 -9.09 -11.85
N TYR A 5 -10.57 -8.22 -12.74
CA TYR A 5 -9.19 -7.76 -12.80
C TYR A 5 -9.13 -6.31 -12.30
N VAL A 6 -8.51 -6.08 -11.16
CA VAL A 6 -8.40 -4.75 -10.55
C VAL A 6 -7.15 -4.07 -11.10
N ALA A 7 -7.36 -2.99 -11.85
CA ALA A 7 -6.31 -2.22 -12.52
C ALA A 7 -6.28 -0.76 -12.04
N SER A 8 -5.21 -0.06 -12.37
CA SER A 8 -5.09 1.39 -12.22
C SER A 8 -4.25 1.92 -13.38
N LEU A 9 -4.41 3.19 -13.72
CA LEU A 9 -3.59 3.84 -14.75
C LEU A 9 -2.29 4.38 -14.14
N GLU A 10 -2.33 4.69 -12.85
CA GLU A 10 -1.19 5.19 -12.10
C GLU A 10 -0.92 4.38 -10.83
N ALA A 11 0.30 4.51 -10.31
CA ALA A 11 0.68 3.92 -9.04
C ALA A 11 -0.01 4.65 -7.88
N GLY A 12 -0.45 3.89 -6.87
CA GLY A 12 -1.03 4.48 -5.66
C GLY A 12 -2.50 4.89 -5.76
N GLU A 13 -3.21 4.56 -6.84
CA GLU A 13 -4.66 4.82 -6.95
C GLU A 13 -5.53 3.94 -6.02
N GLY A 14 -4.94 2.90 -5.42
CA GLY A 14 -5.58 2.11 -4.36
C GLY A 14 -6.20 0.79 -4.81
N LYS A 15 -5.58 0.08 -5.77
CA LYS A 15 -5.99 -1.25 -6.23
C LYS A 15 -6.32 -2.22 -5.10
N THR A 16 -5.42 -2.36 -4.12
CA THR A 16 -5.61 -3.26 -2.97
C THR A 16 -6.82 -2.87 -2.13
N VAL A 17 -7.08 -1.56 -1.95
CA VAL A 17 -8.25 -1.05 -1.22
C VAL A 17 -9.54 -1.37 -1.97
N ALA A 18 -9.54 -1.24 -3.29
CA ALA A 18 -10.67 -1.64 -4.12
C ALA A 18 -10.87 -3.16 -4.10
N ALA A 19 -9.81 -3.96 -4.21
CA ALA A 19 -9.88 -5.41 -4.08
C ALA A 19 -10.49 -5.84 -2.73
N LEU A 20 -10.13 -5.17 -1.64
CA LEU A 20 -10.79 -5.37 -0.34
C LEU A 20 -12.27 -4.99 -0.42
N ALA A 21 -12.61 -3.78 -0.85
CA ALA A 21 -13.99 -3.32 -0.93
C ALA A 21 -14.90 -4.26 -1.77
N ILE A 22 -14.35 -4.86 -2.83
CA ILE A 22 -15.04 -5.82 -3.69
C ILE A 22 -15.28 -7.17 -2.98
N SER A 23 -14.33 -7.61 -2.15
CA SER A 23 -14.31 -8.96 -1.54
C SER A 23 -14.91 -9.02 -0.14
N LEU A 24 -14.91 -7.90 0.59
CA LEU A 24 -15.47 -7.84 1.95
C LEU A 24 -16.95 -8.21 1.88
N ASN A 25 -17.34 -9.23 2.66
CA ASN A 25 -18.67 -9.86 2.71
C ASN A 25 -18.98 -10.91 1.62
N LYS A 26 -17.97 -11.39 0.89
CA LYS A 26 -18.10 -12.49 -0.08
C LYS A 26 -17.08 -13.58 0.23
N ARG A 27 -17.34 -14.82 -0.22
CA ARG A 27 -16.27 -15.83 -0.28
C ARG A 27 -15.38 -15.47 -1.46
N ALA A 28 -14.23 -14.85 -1.19
CA ALA A 28 -13.34 -14.36 -2.24
C ALA A 28 -12.14 -15.29 -2.45
N GLY A 29 -11.77 -15.47 -3.71
CA GLY A 29 -10.43 -15.86 -4.12
C GLY A 29 -9.63 -14.62 -4.53
N TYR A 30 -8.30 -14.71 -4.43
CA TYR A 30 -7.41 -13.60 -4.76
C TYR A 30 -6.10 -14.13 -5.33
N ILE A 31 -5.55 -13.42 -6.32
CA ILE A 31 -4.18 -13.59 -6.76
C ILE A 31 -3.61 -12.25 -7.24
N LYS A 32 -2.35 -11.99 -6.92
CA LYS A 32 -1.55 -10.92 -7.50
C LYS A 32 -0.45 -11.58 -8.33
N PRO A 33 -0.68 -11.82 -9.63
CA PRO A 33 0.18 -12.70 -10.44
C PRO A 33 1.66 -12.32 -10.36
N ILE A 34 1.95 -11.01 -10.42
CA ILE A 34 3.28 -10.45 -10.23
C ILE A 34 3.25 -9.55 -9.00
N GLY A 35 3.92 -9.96 -7.92
CA GLY A 35 4.08 -9.15 -6.72
C GLY A 35 5.06 -7.98 -6.94
N ASP A 36 4.88 -6.91 -6.17
CA ASP A 36 5.70 -5.70 -6.21
C ASP A 36 6.08 -5.17 -4.81
N ASN A 37 5.48 -5.72 -3.75
CA ASN A 37 5.73 -5.31 -2.38
C ASN A 37 6.25 -6.48 -1.52
N PRO A 38 7.57 -6.74 -1.49
CA PRO A 38 8.12 -7.90 -0.80
C PRO A 38 7.98 -7.83 0.72
N ALA A 39 7.48 -8.93 1.28
CA ALA A 39 7.47 -9.28 2.69
C ALA A 39 8.27 -10.55 2.92
N TYR A 40 9.03 -10.60 4.01
CA TYR A 40 9.76 -11.80 4.43
C TYR A 40 8.98 -12.50 5.54
N VAL A 41 8.42 -13.67 5.24
CA VAL A 41 7.64 -14.50 6.18
C VAL A 41 8.14 -15.93 6.12
N LYS A 42 8.44 -16.54 7.27
CA LYS A 42 8.89 -17.94 7.39
C LYS A 42 10.03 -18.32 6.39
N LYS A 43 11.02 -17.43 6.24
CA LYS A 43 12.16 -17.55 5.29
C LYS A 43 11.78 -17.56 3.80
N LYS A 44 10.53 -17.24 3.45
CA LYS A 44 10.06 -17.05 2.07
C LYS A 44 9.82 -15.56 1.80
N ILE A 45 9.95 -15.19 0.53
CA ILE A 45 9.56 -13.87 0.03
C ILE A 45 8.16 -14.03 -0.56
N VAL A 46 7.22 -13.27 -0.03
CA VAL A 46 5.81 -13.20 -0.45
C VAL A 46 5.41 -11.74 -0.60
N ASP A 47 4.29 -11.45 -1.25
CA ASP A 47 3.80 -10.08 -1.39
C ASP A 47 2.96 -9.66 -0.18
N TYR A 48 3.07 -8.40 0.27
CA TYR A 48 2.28 -7.89 1.40
C TYR A 48 0.76 -7.95 1.12
N ASP A 49 0.33 -7.68 -0.11
CA ASP A 49 -1.07 -7.73 -0.48
C ASP A 49 -1.54 -9.18 -0.54
N ALA A 50 -0.74 -10.08 -1.10
CA ALA A 50 -1.00 -11.52 -1.03
C ALA A 50 -1.15 -12.02 0.42
N LEU A 51 -0.28 -11.60 1.34
CA LEU A 51 -0.38 -11.96 2.76
C LEU A 51 -1.67 -11.45 3.42
N LEU A 52 -2.12 -10.24 3.04
CA LEU A 52 -3.37 -9.68 3.52
C LEU A 52 -4.56 -10.56 3.11
N PHE A 53 -4.69 -10.88 1.83
CA PHE A 53 -5.79 -11.70 1.32
C PHE A 53 -5.69 -13.17 1.77
N SER A 54 -4.47 -13.71 1.92
CA SER A 54 -4.23 -15.04 2.50
C SER A 54 -4.86 -15.15 3.88
N LYS A 55 -4.56 -14.20 4.78
CA LYS A 55 -5.09 -14.23 6.14
C LYS A 55 -6.59 -13.93 6.20
N LEU A 56 -7.10 -13.05 5.36
CA LEU A 56 -8.52 -12.68 5.37
C LEU A 56 -9.44 -13.79 4.87
N PHE A 57 -8.98 -14.58 3.89
CA PHE A 57 -9.83 -15.57 3.20
C PHE A 57 -9.32 -17.01 3.36
N ASP A 58 -8.37 -17.23 4.27
CA ASP A 58 -7.70 -18.51 4.53
C ASP A 58 -7.17 -19.17 3.24
N LEU A 59 -6.43 -18.38 2.45
CA LEU A 59 -5.86 -18.83 1.17
C LEU A 59 -4.37 -19.18 1.33
N PRO A 60 -3.86 -20.16 0.58
CA PRO A 60 -2.45 -20.56 0.65
C PRO A 60 -1.52 -19.46 0.13
N GLU A 61 -0.79 -18.78 1.02
CA GLU A 61 0.04 -17.60 0.72
C GLU A 61 1.01 -17.79 -0.46
N GLU A 62 1.60 -18.98 -0.60
CA GLU A 62 2.55 -19.30 -1.66
C GLU A 62 1.94 -19.39 -3.06
N LYS A 63 0.61 -19.55 -3.15
CA LYS A 63 -0.10 -19.65 -4.44
C LYS A 63 -0.62 -18.30 -4.92
N LEU A 64 -0.65 -17.28 -4.06
CA LEU A 64 -1.26 -15.98 -4.37
C LEU A 64 -0.36 -15.05 -5.22
N SER A 65 0.86 -15.48 -5.54
CA SER A 65 1.74 -14.80 -6.51
C SER A 65 2.69 -15.79 -7.18
N LEU A 66 2.96 -15.59 -8.47
CA LEU A 66 3.92 -16.40 -9.22
C LEU A 66 5.37 -15.98 -8.91
N GLY A 67 5.56 -14.72 -8.53
CA GLY A 67 6.83 -14.14 -8.15
C GLY A 67 6.85 -12.63 -8.36
N MET A 68 8.01 -12.02 -8.09
CA MET A 68 8.21 -10.57 -8.20
C MET A 68 9.18 -10.17 -9.32
N HIS A 69 10.00 -11.12 -9.76
CA HIS A 69 11.03 -10.89 -10.77
C HIS A 69 10.79 -11.82 -11.96
N TYR A 70 10.73 -11.24 -13.15
CA TYR A 70 10.46 -11.97 -14.39
C TYR A 70 11.44 -13.11 -14.60
N SER A 71 12.73 -12.87 -14.38
CA SER A 71 13.78 -13.89 -14.51
C SER A 71 13.57 -15.09 -13.59
N LYS A 72 13.02 -14.89 -12.38
CA LYS A 72 12.69 -15.98 -11.47
C LYS A 72 11.41 -16.71 -11.88
N ILE A 73 10.41 -15.96 -12.36
CA ILE A 73 9.16 -16.53 -12.85
C ILE A 73 9.43 -17.42 -14.06
N THR A 74 10.15 -16.94 -15.08
CA THR A 74 10.46 -17.71 -16.28
C THR A 74 11.41 -18.89 -16.02
N HIS A 75 12.29 -18.78 -15.03
CA HIS A 75 13.12 -19.89 -14.60
C HIS A 75 12.30 -21.02 -13.93
N ASN A 76 11.34 -20.65 -13.08
CA ASN A 76 10.52 -21.61 -12.35
C ASN A 76 9.38 -22.19 -13.21
N TYR A 77 8.82 -21.41 -14.13
CA TYR A 77 7.67 -21.78 -14.94
C TYR A 77 7.94 -21.52 -16.43
N LYS A 78 8.05 -22.61 -17.18
CA LYS A 78 8.19 -22.55 -18.65
C LYS A 78 6.95 -21.96 -19.32
N ASP A 79 5.78 -22.28 -18.79
CA ASP A 79 4.48 -21.72 -19.21
C ASP A 79 3.84 -21.06 -18.00
N THR A 80 4.00 -19.74 -17.92
CA THR A 80 3.55 -18.93 -16.78
C THR A 80 2.02 -18.87 -16.73
N LEU A 81 1.34 -18.81 -17.88
CA LEU A 81 -0.11 -18.78 -17.93
C LEU A 81 -0.71 -20.12 -17.48
N LYS A 82 -0.12 -21.25 -17.88
CA LYS A 82 -0.56 -22.57 -17.41
C LYS A 82 -0.42 -22.71 -15.90
N GLU A 83 0.68 -22.25 -15.31
CA GLU A 83 0.84 -22.22 -13.85
C GLU A 83 -0.24 -21.35 -13.19
N LEU A 84 -0.52 -20.16 -13.73
CA LEU A 84 -1.58 -19.29 -13.24
C LEU A 84 -2.94 -19.98 -13.25
N LYS A 85 -3.28 -20.69 -14.35
CA LYS A 85 -4.52 -21.47 -14.46
C LYS A 85 -4.64 -22.56 -13.39
N SER A 86 -3.54 -23.29 -13.13
CA SER A 86 -3.51 -24.33 -12.10
C SER A 86 -3.83 -23.75 -10.73
N ARG A 87 -3.15 -22.68 -10.33
CA ARG A 87 -3.37 -22.01 -9.04
C ARG A 87 -4.78 -21.44 -8.93
N TYR A 88 -5.26 -20.79 -9.99
CA TYR A 88 -6.63 -20.29 -10.05
C TYR A 88 -7.64 -21.42 -9.78
N GLY A 89 -7.49 -22.57 -10.44
CA GLY A 89 -8.41 -23.71 -10.25
C GLY A 89 -8.53 -24.17 -8.80
N GLU A 90 -7.40 -24.17 -8.07
CA GLU A 90 -7.37 -24.56 -6.65
C GLU A 90 -7.91 -23.48 -5.71
N ILE A 91 -7.66 -22.20 -6.00
CA ILE A 91 -8.04 -21.07 -5.11
C ILE A 91 -9.49 -20.64 -5.35
N ALA A 92 -10.00 -20.82 -6.56
CA ALA A 92 -11.34 -20.39 -6.98
C ALA A 92 -12.47 -21.30 -6.50
N GLU A 93 -12.17 -22.52 -6.07
CA GLU A 93 -13.18 -23.49 -5.66
C GLU A 93 -14.04 -22.95 -4.51
N GLY A 94 -15.36 -23.01 -4.68
CA GLY A 94 -16.33 -22.57 -3.68
C GLY A 94 -16.39 -21.05 -3.43
N LYS A 95 -15.75 -20.23 -4.27
CA LYS A 95 -15.77 -18.76 -4.14
C LYS A 95 -16.91 -18.12 -4.93
N ASP A 96 -17.40 -16.99 -4.42
CA ASP A 96 -18.44 -16.17 -5.07
C ASP A 96 -17.81 -15.19 -6.08
N ILE A 97 -16.62 -14.70 -5.76
CA ILE A 97 -15.84 -13.77 -6.56
C ILE A 97 -14.35 -14.14 -6.55
N PHE A 98 -13.66 -13.90 -7.66
CA PHE A 98 -12.21 -14.06 -7.75
C PHE A 98 -11.58 -12.75 -8.23
N ILE A 99 -10.53 -12.32 -7.52
CA ILE A 99 -9.83 -11.07 -7.80
C ILE A 99 -8.44 -11.37 -8.36
N PHE A 100 -8.17 -10.86 -9.55
CA PHE A 100 -6.82 -10.68 -10.07
C PHE A 100 -6.40 -9.24 -9.79
N GLU A 101 -5.44 -9.02 -8.90
CA GLU A 101 -4.87 -7.69 -8.71
C GLU A 101 -3.74 -7.46 -9.71
N GLY A 102 -3.92 -6.46 -10.58
CA GLY A 102 -2.95 -6.10 -11.60
C GLY A 102 -1.70 -5.43 -11.04
N GLY A 103 -0.64 -5.40 -11.85
CA GLY A 103 0.61 -4.73 -11.49
C GLY A 103 0.54 -3.20 -11.57
N GLU A 104 1.73 -2.58 -11.60
CA GLU A 104 1.89 -1.12 -11.74
C GLU A 104 1.33 -0.53 -13.05
N SER A 105 1.20 -1.35 -14.09
CA SER A 105 0.63 -0.98 -15.39
C SER A 105 -0.23 -2.10 -15.96
N ILE A 106 -1.12 -1.76 -16.90
CA ILE A 106 -2.05 -2.72 -17.52
C ILE A 106 -1.35 -3.77 -18.40
N TRP A 107 -0.17 -3.45 -18.94
CA TRP A 107 0.66 -4.37 -19.74
C TRP A 107 1.67 -5.18 -18.90
N LYS A 108 1.68 -4.99 -17.57
CA LYS A 108 2.59 -5.73 -16.68
C LYS A 108 2.28 -7.22 -16.79
N GLY A 109 3.23 -7.97 -17.34
CA GLY A 109 3.15 -9.42 -17.51
C GLY A 109 2.92 -9.87 -18.95
N ALA A 110 2.89 -8.96 -19.93
CA ALA A 110 2.55 -9.30 -21.32
C ALA A 110 3.49 -10.32 -21.95
N SER A 111 4.81 -10.21 -21.72
CA SER A 111 5.78 -11.21 -22.20
C SER A 111 5.65 -12.59 -21.56
N LEU A 112 4.83 -12.70 -20.52
CA LEU A 112 4.53 -13.93 -19.79
C LEU A 112 3.09 -14.42 -20.02
N GLY A 113 2.29 -13.69 -20.83
CA GLY A 113 0.88 -13.98 -21.08
C GLY A 113 -0.03 -13.76 -19.86
N ILE A 114 0.37 -12.88 -18.93
CA ILE A 114 -0.38 -12.61 -17.69
C ILE A 114 -0.58 -11.10 -17.44
N ASP A 115 -0.61 -10.29 -18.51
CA ASP A 115 -1.12 -8.92 -18.46
C ASP A 115 -2.65 -8.87 -18.36
N MET A 116 -3.19 -7.66 -18.22
CA MET A 116 -4.64 -7.45 -18.10
C MET A 116 -5.43 -8.11 -19.22
N ASN A 117 -5.04 -7.92 -20.50
CA ASN A 117 -5.82 -8.44 -21.62
C ASN A 117 -5.77 -9.97 -21.63
N SER A 118 -4.59 -10.55 -21.43
CA SER A 118 -4.42 -12.00 -21.36
C SER A 118 -5.25 -12.61 -20.23
N ILE A 119 -5.24 -12.03 -19.03
CA ILE A 119 -6.01 -12.52 -17.89
C ILE A 119 -7.52 -12.33 -18.08
N CYS A 120 -7.95 -11.15 -18.53
CA CYS A 120 -9.37 -10.89 -18.78
C CYS A 120 -9.95 -11.86 -19.82
N ASN A 121 -9.21 -12.12 -20.90
CA ASN A 121 -9.63 -13.06 -21.94
C ASN A 121 -9.63 -14.52 -21.44
N GLU A 122 -8.55 -14.95 -20.78
CA GLU A 122 -8.40 -16.34 -20.34
C GLU A 122 -9.41 -16.72 -19.24
N PHE A 123 -9.62 -15.83 -18.28
CA PHE A 123 -10.46 -16.11 -17.11
C PHE A 123 -11.86 -15.48 -17.20
N ASN A 124 -12.23 -14.90 -18.35
CA ASN A 124 -13.45 -14.13 -18.52
C ASN A 124 -13.64 -13.10 -17.38
N ALA A 125 -12.55 -12.39 -17.04
CA ALA A 125 -12.53 -11.44 -15.94
C ALA A 125 -12.95 -10.05 -16.43
N THR A 126 -13.77 -9.36 -15.65
CA THR A 126 -14.15 -7.97 -15.93
C THR A 126 -13.03 -7.03 -15.47
N PRO A 127 -12.45 -6.18 -16.35
CA PRO A 127 -11.51 -5.16 -15.93
C PRO A 127 -12.23 -4.06 -15.13
N VAL A 128 -11.68 -3.75 -13.96
CA VAL A 128 -12.17 -2.72 -13.03
C VAL A 128 -11.02 -1.76 -12.71
N PHE A 129 -11.12 -0.53 -13.21
CA PHE A 129 -10.13 0.52 -12.98
C PHE A 129 -10.43 1.29 -11.70
N VAL A 130 -9.41 1.47 -10.89
CA VAL A 130 -9.45 2.32 -9.70
C VAL A 130 -8.93 3.70 -10.07
N LEU A 131 -9.75 4.73 -9.90
CA LEU A 131 -9.40 6.11 -10.22
C LEU A 131 -9.31 6.97 -8.97
N SER A 132 -8.23 7.73 -8.84
CA SER A 132 -8.09 8.79 -7.84
C SER A 132 -7.30 9.95 -8.42
N GLY A 133 -7.43 11.14 -7.83
CA GLY A 133 -6.72 12.34 -8.30
C GLY A 133 -7.62 13.55 -8.30
N ASP A 134 -7.18 14.59 -9.00
CA ASP A 134 -7.97 15.78 -9.24
C ASP A 134 -9.02 15.53 -10.34
N GLU A 135 -10.07 16.34 -10.34
CA GLU A 135 -11.26 16.10 -11.16
C GLU A 135 -10.96 16.06 -12.66
N ASP A 136 -10.15 16.99 -13.16
CA ASP A 136 -9.81 17.09 -14.58
C ASP A 136 -9.00 15.87 -15.05
N GLU A 137 -8.01 15.43 -14.27
CA GLU A 137 -7.24 14.22 -14.56
C GLU A 137 -8.13 12.97 -14.58
N ILE A 138 -9.10 12.88 -13.68
CA ILE A 138 -10.05 11.77 -13.64
C ILE A 138 -10.92 11.75 -14.90
N LYS A 139 -11.38 12.90 -15.39
CA LYS A 139 -12.18 12.99 -16.64
C LYS A 139 -11.39 12.48 -17.85
N ASP A 140 -10.11 12.82 -17.95
CA ASP A 140 -9.23 12.30 -19.00
C ASP A 140 -9.07 10.77 -18.90
N LYS A 141 -8.85 10.25 -17.68
CA LYS A 141 -8.77 8.81 -17.41
C LYS A 141 -10.07 8.08 -17.76
N ILE A 142 -11.23 8.65 -17.45
CA ILE A 142 -12.55 8.11 -17.82
C ILE A 142 -12.67 7.94 -19.34
N LYS A 143 -12.31 8.96 -20.13
CA LYS A 143 -12.35 8.90 -21.59
C LYS A 143 -11.49 7.77 -22.15
N PHE A 144 -10.29 7.58 -21.60
CA PHE A 144 -9.43 6.47 -21.97
C PHE A 144 -10.08 5.12 -21.62
N ILE A 145 -10.61 4.97 -20.41
CA ILE A 145 -11.21 3.71 -19.92
C ILE A 145 -12.49 3.34 -20.68
N ALA A 146 -13.30 4.32 -21.09
CA ALA A 146 -14.49 4.09 -21.90
C ALA A 146 -14.17 3.32 -23.20
N SER A 147 -12.99 3.55 -23.79
CA SER A 147 -12.54 2.81 -24.98
C SER A 147 -12.19 1.34 -24.73
N LEU A 148 -12.05 0.93 -23.47
CA LEU A 148 -11.62 -0.41 -23.05
C LEU A 148 -12.77 -1.32 -22.59
N ASN A 149 -14.03 -0.85 -22.66
CA ASN A 149 -15.20 -1.57 -22.14
C ASN A 149 -14.99 -2.09 -20.70
N ALA A 150 -14.50 -1.21 -19.84
CA ALA A 150 -14.15 -1.53 -18.46
C ALA A 150 -15.02 -0.77 -17.45
N SER A 151 -15.02 -1.24 -16.21
CA SER A 151 -15.74 -0.61 -15.10
C SER A 151 -14.82 0.25 -14.24
N ILE A 152 -15.39 1.18 -13.49
CA ILE A 152 -14.65 2.15 -12.67
C ILE A 152 -15.06 2.05 -11.19
N ILE A 153 -14.08 2.11 -10.30
CA ILE A 153 -14.27 2.43 -8.88
C ILE A 153 -13.51 3.72 -8.59
N PHE A 154 -14.21 4.73 -8.08
CA PHE A 154 -13.56 5.94 -7.63
C PHE A 154 -13.02 5.78 -6.21
N ASN A 155 -11.79 6.23 -5.97
CA ASN A 155 -11.14 6.16 -4.68
C ASN A 155 -10.69 7.55 -4.23
N ARG A 156 -11.09 7.98 -3.03
CA ARG A 156 -10.72 9.27 -2.41
C ARG A 156 -11.13 10.50 -3.24
N VAL A 157 -12.18 10.40 -4.04
CA VAL A 157 -12.71 11.53 -4.82
C VAL A 157 -13.70 12.35 -3.99
N LYS A 158 -13.75 13.67 -4.19
CA LYS A 158 -14.71 14.56 -3.51
C LYS A 158 -16.04 14.67 -4.25
N ASN A 159 -16.00 14.75 -5.59
CA ASN A 159 -17.15 15.01 -6.46
C ASN A 159 -17.68 13.72 -7.11
N TYR A 160 -17.97 12.70 -6.28
CA TYR A 160 -18.32 11.36 -6.79
C TYR A 160 -19.52 11.35 -7.74
N GLU A 161 -20.62 12.02 -7.40
CA GLU A 161 -21.85 11.97 -8.22
C GLU A 161 -21.63 12.61 -9.60
N GLU A 162 -20.95 13.76 -9.67
CA GLU A 162 -20.61 14.43 -10.93
C GLU A 162 -19.67 13.58 -11.79
N LEU A 163 -18.64 12.98 -11.19
CA LEU A 163 -17.72 12.09 -11.88
C LEU A 163 -18.40 10.79 -12.35
N LYS A 164 -19.36 10.30 -11.59
CA LYS A 164 -20.16 9.13 -11.95
C LYS A 164 -21.04 9.44 -13.17
N GLU A 165 -21.78 10.55 -13.14
CA GLU A 165 -22.61 11.00 -14.27
C GLU A 165 -21.75 11.16 -15.52
N TYR A 166 -20.61 11.86 -15.40
CA TYR A 166 -19.66 12.02 -16.51
C TYR A 166 -19.15 10.68 -17.05
N ALA A 167 -18.83 9.70 -16.18
CA ALA A 167 -18.41 8.38 -16.63
C ALA A 167 -19.52 7.65 -17.41
N GLU A 168 -20.75 7.67 -16.89
CA GLU A 168 -21.90 7.00 -17.50
C GLU A 168 -22.27 7.64 -18.85
N GLU A 169 -22.27 8.97 -18.95
CA GLU A 169 -22.47 9.72 -20.21
C GLU A 169 -21.42 9.39 -21.28
N ASN A 170 -20.21 9.03 -20.85
CA ASN A 170 -19.10 8.71 -21.71
C ASN A 170 -18.92 7.20 -21.95
N GLY A 171 -19.88 6.38 -21.53
CA GLY A 171 -19.90 4.94 -21.81
C GLY A 171 -19.01 4.08 -20.89
N ALA A 172 -18.57 4.62 -19.76
CA ALA A 172 -17.85 3.85 -18.73
C ALA A 172 -18.80 3.48 -17.58
N SER A 173 -18.85 2.18 -17.24
CA SER A 173 -19.70 1.71 -16.13
C SER A 173 -19.05 2.02 -14.78
N VAL A 174 -19.82 2.52 -13.82
CA VAL A 174 -19.33 2.82 -12.47
C VAL A 174 -19.83 1.78 -11.46
N MET A 175 -18.91 1.07 -10.83
CA MET A 175 -19.20 0.07 -9.81
C MET A 175 -19.33 0.66 -8.40
N GLY A 176 -18.82 1.87 -8.17
CA GLY A 176 -18.98 2.53 -6.88
C GLY A 176 -17.86 3.49 -6.51
N HIS A 177 -17.78 3.81 -5.22
CA HIS A 177 -16.69 4.62 -4.66
C HIS A 177 -16.25 4.17 -3.28
N ILE A 178 -15.03 4.57 -2.96
CA ILE A 178 -14.40 4.44 -1.65
C ILE A 178 -14.02 5.86 -1.22
N PRO A 179 -14.64 6.41 -0.16
CA PRO A 179 -14.35 7.77 0.29
C PRO A 179 -12.92 7.87 0.86
N ASP A 180 -12.48 9.08 1.19
CA ASP A 180 -11.20 9.27 1.88
C ASP A 180 -11.24 8.76 3.32
N ILE A 181 -10.72 7.56 3.53
CA ILE A 181 -10.61 6.92 4.84
C ILE A 181 -9.27 7.33 5.48
N LYS A 182 -9.31 8.33 6.38
CA LYS A 182 -8.12 8.88 7.06
C LYS A 182 -7.22 7.80 7.69
N LYS A 183 -7.81 6.74 8.23
CA LYS A 183 -7.07 5.64 8.87
C LYS A 183 -6.16 4.88 7.90
N LEU A 184 -6.49 4.84 6.61
CA LEU A 184 -5.66 4.18 5.59
C LEU A 184 -4.37 4.97 5.27
N ARG A 185 -4.31 6.26 5.65
CA ARG A 185 -3.09 7.08 5.49
C ARG A 185 -2.00 6.69 6.50
N LEU A 186 -2.41 6.13 7.63
CA LEU A 186 -1.52 5.75 8.73
C LEU A 186 -0.66 4.53 8.37
N THR A 187 0.62 4.60 8.70
CA THR A 187 1.59 3.52 8.46
C THR A 187 2.22 3.08 9.78
N LYS A 188 2.30 1.77 10.03
CA LYS A 188 2.99 1.22 11.22
C LYS A 188 4.48 1.53 11.18
N ILE A 189 5.06 1.89 12.32
CA ILE A 189 6.52 2.13 12.42
C ILE A 189 7.31 0.84 12.17
N SER A 190 6.81 -0.31 12.63
CA SER A 190 7.41 -1.63 12.40
C SER A 190 7.63 -1.94 10.91
N TYR A 191 6.75 -1.43 10.03
CA TYR A 191 6.91 -1.52 8.58
C TYR A 191 8.15 -0.77 8.08
N ILE A 192 8.29 0.49 8.50
CA ILE A 192 9.38 1.37 8.07
C ILE A 192 10.72 0.87 8.59
N VAL A 193 10.78 0.41 9.84
CA VAL A 193 11.98 -0.22 10.41
C VAL A 193 12.45 -1.37 9.51
N LYS A 194 11.54 -2.27 9.11
CA LYS A 194 11.86 -3.39 8.22
C LYS A 194 12.29 -2.91 6.83
N LYS A 195 11.54 -2.01 6.19
CA LYS A 195 11.81 -1.55 4.83
C LYS A 195 13.10 -0.75 4.70
N LEU A 196 13.49 -0.03 5.74
CA LEU A 196 14.73 0.75 5.75
C LEU A 196 15.93 -0.04 6.29
N ASN A 197 15.75 -1.30 6.69
CA ASN A 197 16.75 -2.07 7.47
C ASN A 197 17.27 -1.25 8.67
N GLY A 198 16.34 -0.56 9.35
CA GLY A 198 16.64 0.29 10.49
C GLY A 198 16.88 -0.52 11.75
N LYS A 199 17.78 -0.02 12.60
CA LYS A 199 18.03 -0.56 13.94
C LYS A 199 17.32 0.31 14.96
N VAL A 200 16.37 -0.24 15.70
CA VAL A 200 15.78 0.47 16.84
C VAL A 200 16.79 0.47 17.99
N ILE A 201 17.19 1.66 18.44
CA ILE A 201 18.22 1.86 19.47
C ILE A 201 17.67 2.39 20.80
N ALA A 202 16.41 2.82 20.83
CA ALA A 202 15.63 3.21 22.02
C ALA A 202 14.14 3.25 21.66
N GLY A 203 13.27 3.29 22.67
CA GLY A 203 11.83 3.49 22.56
C GLY A 203 11.08 2.33 21.91
N THR A 204 11.53 1.09 22.14
CA THR A 204 11.01 -0.13 21.48
C THR A 204 9.50 -0.32 21.67
N GLU A 205 8.93 0.14 22.79
CA GLU A 205 7.49 0.07 23.07
C GLU A 205 6.63 0.81 22.04
N GLY A 206 7.19 1.81 21.34
CA GLY A 206 6.46 2.57 20.33
C GLY A 206 6.47 1.97 18.93
N ILE A 207 7.11 0.82 18.69
CA ILE A 207 7.29 0.24 17.35
C ILE A 207 5.96 -0.11 16.66
N GLU A 208 4.92 -0.43 17.41
CA GLU A 208 3.58 -0.75 16.87
C GLU A 208 2.67 0.49 16.74
N LYS A 209 3.18 1.69 17.04
CA LYS A 209 2.46 2.94 16.76
C LYS A 209 2.48 3.26 15.26
N TYR A 210 1.69 4.27 14.90
CA TYR A 210 1.49 4.71 13.53
C TYR A 210 1.99 6.13 13.30
N PHE A 211 2.36 6.43 12.06
CA PHE A 211 2.59 7.80 11.59
C PHE A 211 1.79 8.07 10.31
N ASP A 212 1.53 9.33 10.01
CA ASP A 212 0.80 9.80 8.82
C ASP A 212 1.75 10.51 7.84
N GLY A 213 2.45 11.52 8.35
CA GLY A 213 3.37 12.37 7.59
C GLY A 213 4.82 12.29 8.06
N ILE A 214 5.71 12.82 7.23
CA ILE A 214 7.13 12.97 7.56
C ILE A 214 7.45 14.43 7.88
N PHE A 215 8.46 14.67 8.71
CA PHE A 215 9.02 16.00 8.92
C PHE A 215 10.53 15.91 9.04
N ILE A 216 11.25 16.66 8.19
CA ILE A 216 12.72 16.69 8.18
C ILE A 216 13.19 17.77 9.16
N ALA A 217 13.74 17.33 10.29
CA ALA A 217 14.26 18.20 11.33
C ALA A 217 15.73 18.57 11.05
N ALA A 218 15.94 19.46 10.07
CA ALA A 218 17.27 19.94 9.68
C ALA A 218 17.69 21.26 10.37
N LEU A 219 16.73 22.04 10.88
CA LEU A 219 16.98 23.34 11.52
C LEU A 219 17.30 23.21 13.02
N SER A 220 17.65 24.30 13.69
CA SER A 220 17.81 24.32 15.16
C SER A 220 16.50 23.99 15.89
N ALA A 221 16.59 23.51 17.13
CA ALA A 221 15.40 23.16 17.92
C ALA A 221 14.37 24.32 18.03
N SER A 222 14.83 25.56 18.19
CA SER A 222 13.97 26.75 18.30
C SER A 222 13.25 27.08 16.97
N GLN A 223 13.90 26.82 15.83
CA GLN A 223 13.29 26.99 14.51
C GLN A 223 12.29 25.88 14.22
N ILE A 224 12.61 24.62 14.52
CA ILE A 224 11.71 23.48 14.33
C ILE A 224 10.40 23.68 15.10
N LYS A 225 10.46 24.10 16.38
CA LYS A 225 9.27 24.35 17.22
C LYS A 225 8.31 25.39 16.64
N ARG A 226 8.79 26.29 15.76
CA ARG A 226 7.96 27.31 15.08
C ARG A 226 7.34 26.80 13.77
N HIS A 227 7.81 25.70 13.22
CA HIS A 227 7.31 25.18 11.95
C HIS A 227 5.89 24.59 12.11
N PRO A 228 4.91 24.95 11.27
CA PRO A 228 3.54 24.44 11.38
C PRO A 228 3.45 22.91 11.31
N ASP A 229 4.19 22.30 10.36
CA ASP A 229 4.19 20.84 10.21
C ASP A 229 4.80 20.09 11.39
N PHE A 230 5.67 20.74 12.17
CA PHE A 230 6.20 20.14 13.39
C PHE A 230 5.13 19.99 14.47
N LYS A 231 4.07 20.81 14.46
CA LYS A 231 2.95 20.72 15.41
C LYS A 231 1.90 19.68 15.00
N LYS A 232 2.03 19.09 13.81
CA LYS A 232 1.14 17.99 13.39
C LYS A 232 1.38 16.76 14.27
N ARG A 233 0.29 16.07 14.60
CA ARG A 233 0.33 14.79 15.32
C ARG A 233 0.81 13.67 14.41
N ASN A 234 1.24 12.57 15.03
CA ASN A 234 1.57 11.32 14.34
C ASN A 234 2.60 11.49 13.22
N LYS A 235 3.63 12.30 13.46
CA LYS A 235 4.70 12.56 12.49
C LYS A 235 5.89 11.63 12.70
N LEU A 236 6.50 11.22 11.60
CA LEU A 236 7.81 10.57 11.56
C LEU A 236 8.87 11.63 11.35
N ILE A 237 9.76 11.80 12.32
CA ILE A 237 10.87 12.76 12.19
C ILE A 237 12.04 12.09 11.48
N ILE A 238 12.74 12.83 10.62
CA ILE A 238 14.03 12.41 10.04
C ILE A 238 15.07 13.48 10.40
N THR A 239 16.17 13.08 11.04
CA THR A 239 17.24 14.01 11.44
C THR A 239 18.59 13.28 11.61
N GLY A 240 19.67 14.05 11.74
CA GLY A 240 20.99 13.52 12.07
C GLY A 240 21.10 13.14 13.54
N GLY A 241 21.81 12.05 13.86
CA GLY A 241 21.97 11.59 15.24
C GLY A 241 22.82 12.50 16.14
N ASP A 242 23.59 13.41 15.54
CA ASP A 242 24.40 14.44 16.20
C ASP A 242 23.55 15.62 16.73
N ARG A 243 22.29 15.74 16.28
CA ARG A 243 21.39 16.86 16.59
C ARG A 243 20.64 16.67 17.92
N SER A 244 21.38 16.49 19.01
CA SER A 244 20.81 16.19 20.34
C SER A 244 19.73 17.19 20.80
N ASP A 245 19.90 18.49 20.51
CA ASP A 245 18.92 19.54 20.82
C ASP A 245 17.60 19.34 20.06
N ALA A 246 17.69 19.07 18.75
CA ALA A 246 16.54 18.84 17.89
C ALA A 246 15.83 17.54 18.24
N ILE A 247 16.58 16.45 18.49
CA ILE A 247 16.01 15.16 18.91
C ILE A 247 15.26 15.32 20.23
N ALA A 248 15.84 16.01 21.21
CA ALA A 248 15.20 16.27 22.49
C ALA A 248 13.89 17.05 22.34
N ALA A 249 13.84 18.05 21.44
CA ALA A 249 12.64 18.80 21.12
C ALA A 249 11.58 17.95 20.39
N CYS A 250 12.00 17.03 19.52
CA CYS A 250 11.09 16.12 18.81
C CYS A 250 10.43 15.12 19.76
N ILE A 251 11.17 14.58 20.73
CA ILE A 251 10.63 13.67 21.75
C ILE A 251 9.55 14.34 22.60
N GLU A 252 9.67 15.65 22.84
CA GLU A 252 8.68 16.43 23.62
C GLU A 252 7.36 16.71 22.86
N GLU A 253 7.33 16.54 21.54
CA GLU A 253 6.23 17.04 20.69
C GLU A 253 5.60 15.91 19.87
N ASN A 254 4.61 15.19 20.42
CA ASN A 254 3.69 14.24 19.73
C ASN A 254 4.27 13.52 18.51
N THR A 255 5.49 12.98 18.65
CA THR A 255 6.25 12.33 17.58
C THR A 255 6.02 10.84 17.66
N SER A 256 5.72 10.22 16.52
CA SER A 256 5.50 8.77 16.45
C SER A 256 6.81 8.00 16.54
N ALA A 257 7.83 8.44 15.80
CA ALA A 257 9.18 7.89 15.81
C ALA A 257 10.17 8.89 15.19
N ILE A 258 11.47 8.66 15.42
CA ILE A 258 12.56 9.48 14.88
C ILE A 258 13.54 8.56 14.14
N ILE A 259 13.81 8.88 12.88
CA ILE A 259 14.85 8.21 12.08
C ILE A 259 16.17 8.98 12.20
N LEU A 260 17.15 8.23 12.72
CA LEU A 260 18.57 8.44 12.94
C LEU A 260 19.45 8.34 11.68
N THR A 261 19.73 9.39 10.91
CA THR A 261 20.54 9.23 9.67
C THR A 261 22.04 9.12 9.94
N ASN A 262 22.79 8.63 8.94
CA ASN A 262 24.25 8.47 8.96
C ASN A 262 24.81 7.53 10.06
N ASN A 263 23.99 6.66 10.65
CA ASN A 263 24.38 5.77 11.77
C ASN A 263 25.00 6.50 12.98
N ILE A 264 24.67 7.77 13.19
CA ILE A 264 25.14 8.52 14.35
C ILE A 264 24.26 8.17 15.55
N ILE A 265 24.88 7.67 16.62
CA ILE A 265 24.17 7.30 17.85
C ILE A 265 24.14 8.54 18.77
N PRO A 266 22.95 9.00 19.21
CA PRO A 266 22.83 10.11 20.16
C PRO A 266 23.39 9.77 21.55
N SER A 267 23.55 10.79 22.39
CA SER A 267 23.98 10.58 23.79
C SER A 267 23.01 9.69 24.59
N SER A 268 23.51 9.02 25.62
CA SER A 268 22.73 8.15 26.51
C SER A 268 21.51 8.85 27.13
N ASN A 269 21.63 10.15 27.45
CA ASN A 269 20.52 10.95 27.96
C ASN A 269 19.37 11.07 26.96
N ILE A 270 19.66 11.17 25.66
CA ILE A 270 18.64 11.21 24.61
C ILE A 270 17.98 9.84 24.45
N LEU A 271 18.76 8.75 24.50
CA LEU A 271 18.22 7.38 24.44
C LEU A 271 17.26 7.13 25.60
N ALA A 272 17.67 7.43 26.83
CA ALA A 272 16.84 7.28 28.03
C ALA A 272 15.56 8.14 27.98
N LYS A 273 15.64 9.35 27.41
CA LYS A 273 14.47 10.22 27.21
C LYS A 273 13.49 9.61 26.22
N ALA A 274 13.99 9.01 25.14
CA ALA A 274 13.16 8.35 24.13
C ALA A 274 12.50 7.06 24.66
N ASP A 275 13.24 6.26 25.43
CA ASP A 275 12.71 5.09 26.14
C ASP A 275 11.57 5.49 27.06
N LYS A 276 11.78 6.49 27.93
CA LYS A 276 10.75 6.99 28.84
C LYS A 276 9.49 7.50 28.13
N ALA A 277 9.64 8.07 26.93
CA ALA A 277 8.52 8.55 26.11
C ALA A 277 7.88 7.45 25.25
N GLY A 278 8.49 6.26 25.17
CA GLY A 278 8.08 5.21 24.24
C GLY A 278 8.11 5.68 22.78
N ILE A 279 9.10 6.49 22.40
CA ILE A 279 9.28 7.02 21.04
C ILE A 279 10.47 6.30 20.39
N PRO A 280 10.27 5.48 19.35
CA PRO A 280 11.35 4.75 18.72
C PRO A 280 12.40 5.68 18.10
N LEU A 281 13.66 5.45 18.44
CA LEU A 281 14.80 5.99 17.71
C LEU A 281 15.34 4.91 16.77
N ILE A 282 15.32 5.19 15.47
CA ILE A 282 15.61 4.21 14.41
C ILE A 282 16.87 4.63 13.67
N SER A 283 18.00 4.02 13.98
CA SER A 283 19.26 4.28 13.28
C SER A 283 19.28 3.65 11.89
N VAL A 284 19.68 4.44 10.89
CA VAL A 284 19.85 4.01 9.50
C VAL A 284 21.17 4.55 8.94
N ARG A 285 21.76 3.79 8.00
CA ARG A 285 23.04 4.16 7.37
C ARG A 285 22.94 5.37 6.41
N PRO A 286 21.94 5.46 5.51
CA PRO A 286 21.90 6.54 4.51
C PRO A 286 21.68 7.93 5.12
N ASP A 287 21.97 8.95 4.32
CA ASP A 287 21.76 10.36 4.66
C ASP A 287 20.27 10.75 4.69
N THR A 288 19.98 11.93 5.23
CA THR A 288 18.64 12.48 5.41
C THR A 288 17.83 12.57 4.12
N TYR A 289 18.43 13.03 3.02
CA TYR A 289 17.74 13.16 1.74
C TYR A 289 17.37 11.79 1.16
N THR A 290 18.33 10.85 1.19
CA THR A 290 18.10 9.48 0.73
C THR A 290 16.97 8.80 1.52
N ILE A 291 16.93 8.97 2.84
CA ILE A 291 15.88 8.40 3.69
C ILE A 291 14.53 9.06 3.43
N ALA A 292 14.47 10.39 3.36
CA ALA A 292 13.22 11.09 3.06
C ALA A 292 12.62 10.63 1.73
N SER A 293 13.42 10.62 0.66
CA SER A 293 12.95 10.17 -0.67
C SER A 293 12.51 8.70 -0.67
N ARG A 294 13.20 7.83 0.07
CA ARG A 294 12.78 6.43 0.21
C ARG A 294 11.43 6.33 0.92
N VAL A 295 11.26 7.00 2.06
CA VAL A 295 10.02 6.93 2.84
C VAL A 295 8.82 7.48 2.06
N GLU A 296 9.00 8.56 1.30
CA GLU A 296 7.95 9.13 0.43
C GLU A 296 7.48 8.13 -0.64
N LYS A 297 8.41 7.35 -1.21
CA LYS A 297 8.13 6.39 -2.28
C LYS A 297 7.72 5.00 -1.76
N LEU A 298 7.76 4.76 -0.45
CA LEU A 298 7.43 3.45 0.09
C LEU A 298 5.93 3.17 -0.10
N PRO A 299 5.57 1.99 -0.64
CA PRO A 299 4.18 1.53 -0.61
C PRO A 299 3.69 1.52 0.84
N ARG A 300 2.44 1.90 1.07
CA ARG A 300 1.79 1.87 2.39
C ARG A 300 0.75 0.73 2.40
N PRO A 301 1.17 -0.53 2.56
CA PRO A 301 0.24 -1.65 2.52
C PRO A 301 -0.69 -1.62 3.73
N ILE A 302 -1.86 -2.22 3.57
CA ILE A 302 -2.70 -2.63 4.70
C ILE A 302 -2.16 -3.97 5.17
N MET A 303 -1.74 -4.05 6.42
CA MET A 303 -1.30 -5.31 7.00
C MET A 303 -2.49 -6.12 7.48
N ALA A 304 -2.35 -7.45 7.46
CA ALA A 304 -3.42 -8.36 7.85
C ALA A 304 -3.84 -8.26 9.33
N ASP A 305 -3.00 -7.70 10.19
CA ASP A 305 -3.27 -7.45 11.60
C ASP A 305 -3.84 -6.02 11.83
N GLU A 306 -4.17 -5.27 10.78
CA GLU A 306 -4.82 -3.97 10.84
C GLU A 306 -6.34 -4.08 10.64
N GLU A 307 -6.99 -4.95 11.43
CA GLU A 307 -8.43 -5.23 11.34
C GLU A 307 -9.29 -3.97 11.33
N GLU A 308 -8.91 -2.96 12.12
CA GLU A 308 -9.67 -1.72 12.18
C GLU A 308 -9.66 -0.94 10.85
N LYS A 309 -8.58 -1.02 10.04
CA LYS A 309 -8.56 -0.40 8.70
C LYS A 309 -9.50 -1.13 7.74
N ILE A 310 -9.54 -2.46 7.87
CA ILE A 310 -10.38 -3.34 7.05
C ILE A 310 -11.86 -3.11 7.37
N GLU A 311 -12.19 -2.94 8.65
CA GLU A 311 -13.55 -2.58 9.09
C GLU A 311 -13.98 -1.20 8.59
N GLU A 312 -13.09 -0.19 8.62
CA GLU A 312 -13.41 1.12 8.04
C GLU A 312 -13.70 1.03 6.54
N ILE A 313 -12.96 0.22 5.78
CA ILE A 313 -13.28 -0.04 4.36
C ILE A 313 -14.66 -0.70 4.25
N ARG A 314 -14.93 -1.75 5.04
CA ARG A 314 -16.21 -2.47 5.04
C ARG A 314 -17.39 -1.53 5.29
N LYS A 315 -17.23 -0.58 6.22
CA LYS A 315 -18.27 0.38 6.60
C LYS A 315 -18.47 1.49 5.58
N MET A 316 -17.38 2.01 5.01
CA MET A 316 -17.42 3.25 4.22
C MET A 316 -17.47 3.02 2.71
N ALA A 317 -16.92 1.92 2.21
CA ALA A 317 -16.92 1.63 0.78
C ALA A 317 -18.33 1.32 0.28
N LYS A 318 -18.70 1.94 -0.85
CA LYS A 318 -19.97 1.68 -1.54
C LYS A 318 -19.66 1.15 -2.93
N VAL A 319 -19.36 -0.15 -3.00
CA VAL A 319 -19.00 -0.86 -4.23
C VAL A 319 -20.02 -1.97 -4.50
N LYS A 320 -20.53 -2.04 -5.72
CA LYS A 320 -21.48 -3.06 -6.20
C LYS A 320 -20.88 -3.78 -7.40
N ILE A 321 -20.59 -5.07 -7.21
CA ILE A 321 -20.06 -5.98 -8.23
C ILE A 321 -20.91 -7.24 -8.29
#